data_AF-A0A1M3L899-F1
#
_entry.id   AF-A0A1M3L899-F1
#
_cell.length_a   1.000
_cell.length_b   1.000
_cell.length_c   1.000
_cell.angle_alpha   90.00
_cell.angle_beta   90.00
_cell.angle_gamma   90.00
#
_symmetry.space_group_name_H-M   'P 1'
#
loop_
_entity.id
_entity.type
_entity.pdbx_description
1 polymer ?
#
loop_
_entity_poly.entity_id
_entity_poly.type
_entity_poly.pdbx_seq_one_letter_code
_entity_poly.pdbx_strand_id
1 'polypeptide(L)'
;MAKYTERLVERIISFIEEDIYSISEICNALNINRKTFYEWRKTKPEFNEAVERAIECRDDKLLMVARNSLKKKLEGYTLTETRTVYVPDESNPEKLVLKSRTVRQKEYAPDTHAIKLVLLQNEAKEEKEAEYKQEPALTIVVRDPTTAESLNLLRENLRNNHSVEQKKKEEAVADDQAIKPSDKPLAIKEANTEVETQPKKKSKHVIIPNLNTGPLPPGYRYRG
;
A
#
# COMPACT_ATOMS: atom_id res chain seq x y z
N MET A 1 30.23 15.04 22.45
CA MET A 1 29.28 14.29 21.59
C MET A 1 27.90 14.42 22.21
N ALA A 2 26.88 14.73 21.40
CA ALA A 2 25.51 14.82 21.89
C ALA A 2 25.07 13.44 22.41
N LYS A 3 24.41 13.41 23.58
CA LYS A 3 23.89 12.17 24.16
C LYS A 3 22.58 11.82 23.47
N TYR A 4 22.43 10.58 23.06
CA TYR A 4 21.16 10.08 22.56
C TYR A 4 20.11 10.19 23.66
N THR A 5 19.06 10.95 23.41
CA THR A 5 17.94 11.19 24.33
C THR A 5 16.65 11.06 23.55
N GLU A 6 15.64 10.39 24.10
CA GLU A 6 14.33 10.20 23.44
C GLU A 6 13.70 11.55 23.03
N ARG A 7 13.76 12.55 23.91
CA ARG A 7 13.29 13.92 23.63
C ARG A 7 14.00 14.61 22.45
N LEU A 8 15.24 14.23 22.14
CA LEU A 8 15.93 14.73 20.95
C LEU A 8 15.46 14.00 19.70
N VAL A 9 15.24 12.69 19.80
CA VAL A 9 14.72 11.86 18.71
C VAL A 9 13.31 12.30 18.31
N GLU A 10 12.42 12.53 19.27
CA GLU A 10 11.07 13.04 19.02
C GLU A 10 11.10 14.38 18.29
N ARG A 11 12.00 15.29 18.68
CA ARG A 11 12.18 16.59 18.00
C ARG A 11 12.74 16.46 16.59
N ILE A 12 13.64 15.49 16.36
CA ILE A 12 14.14 15.20 15.02
C ILE A 12 13.00 14.72 14.14
N ILE A 13 12.17 13.80 14.64
CA ILE A 13 11.01 13.24 13.93
C ILE A 13 10.02 14.35 13.59
N SER A 14 9.66 15.20 14.55
CA SER A 14 8.73 16.31 14.30
C SER A 14 9.23 17.26 13.21
N PHE A 15 10.52 17.60 13.20
CA PHE A 15 11.08 18.45 12.15
C PHE A 15 11.11 17.79 10.77
N ILE A 16 11.28 16.46 10.70
CA ILE A 16 11.20 15.71 9.44
C ILE A 16 9.75 15.69 8.93
N GLU A 17 8.79 15.50 9.82
CA GLU A 17 7.35 15.48 9.49
C GLU A 17 6.79 16.82 9.02
N GLU A 18 7.40 17.94 9.40
CA GLU A 18 7.00 19.30 9.02
C GLU A 18 7.48 19.69 7.61
N ASP A 19 8.44 18.99 7.01
CA ASP A 19 9.03 19.24 5.67
C ASP A 19 9.68 20.62 5.46
N ILE A 20 9.96 21.36 6.52
CA ILE A 20 10.54 22.72 6.40
C ILE A 20 12.08 22.67 6.32
N TYR A 21 12.69 21.63 6.90
CA TYR A 21 14.13 21.61 7.16
C TYR A 21 14.82 20.43 6.49
N SER A 22 15.97 20.69 5.87
CA SER A 22 16.90 19.63 5.46
C SER A 22 17.48 18.92 6.70
N ILE A 23 17.86 17.64 6.57
CA ILE A 23 18.58 16.89 7.62
C ILE A 23 19.78 17.69 8.16
N SER A 24 20.43 18.44 7.28
CA SER A 24 21.52 19.35 7.59
C SER A 24 21.13 20.48 8.55
N GLU A 25 19.98 21.09 8.31
CA GLU A 25 19.45 22.21 9.08
C GLU A 25 18.89 21.71 10.41
N ILE A 26 18.25 20.54 10.42
CA ILE A 26 17.81 19.84 11.63
C ILE A 26 19.02 19.57 12.55
N CYS A 27 20.11 19.04 11.98
CA CYS A 27 21.35 18.80 12.72
C CYS A 27 21.91 20.10 13.31
N ASN A 28 21.92 21.20 12.54
CA ASN A 28 22.39 22.49 13.02
C ASN A 28 21.48 23.07 14.12
N ALA A 29 20.16 23.00 13.96
CA ALA A 29 19.18 23.50 14.92
C ALA A 29 19.25 22.75 16.27
N LEU A 30 19.57 21.46 16.23
CA LEU A 30 19.69 20.62 17.42
C LEU A 30 21.12 20.51 17.96
N ASN A 31 22.09 21.21 17.35
CA ASN A 31 23.51 21.12 17.67
C ASN A 31 24.07 19.67 17.63
N ILE A 32 23.61 18.89 16.66
CA ILE A 32 24.03 17.51 16.41
C ILE A 32 24.95 17.50 15.18
N ASN A 33 26.00 16.70 15.21
CA ASN A 33 26.83 16.51 14.02
C ASN A 33 26.12 15.57 13.04
N ARG A 34 26.19 15.84 11.73
CA ARG A 34 25.59 14.97 10.70
C ARG A 34 26.10 13.52 10.81
N LYS A 35 27.39 13.34 11.13
CA LYS A 35 27.98 12.01 11.34
C LYS A 35 27.27 11.24 12.43
N THR A 36 27.00 11.89 13.58
CA THR A 36 26.32 11.25 14.71
C THR A 36 24.87 10.87 14.38
N PHE A 37 24.17 11.65 13.54
CA PHE A 37 22.84 11.29 13.07
C PHE A 37 22.84 10.00 12.24
N TYR A 38 23.75 9.89 11.26
CA TYR A 38 23.87 8.69 10.44
C TYR A 38 24.41 7.48 11.22
N GLU A 39 25.26 7.70 12.22
CA GLU A 39 25.70 6.66 13.15
C GLU A 39 24.53 6.13 13.99
N TRP A 40 23.65 7.00 14.50
CA TRP A 40 22.44 6.57 15.21
C TRP A 40 21.51 5.77 14.31
N ARG A 41 21.36 6.17 13.05
CA ARG A 41 20.56 5.43 12.07
C ARG A 41 21.09 4.02 11.80
N LYS A 42 22.41 3.82 11.86
CA LYS A 42 23.04 2.49 11.68
C LYS A 42 23.02 1.64 12.95
N THR A 43 23.23 2.26 14.10
CA THR A 43 23.41 1.56 15.39
C THR A 43 22.08 1.25 16.07
N LYS A 44 21.02 2.02 15.78
CA LYS A 44 19.71 1.90 16.43
C LYS A 44 18.60 1.72 15.38
N PRO A 45 18.07 0.50 15.22
CA PRO A 45 17.01 0.23 14.23
C PRO A 45 15.72 0.98 14.55
N GLU A 46 15.36 1.13 15.83
CA GLU A 46 14.18 1.88 16.26
C GLU A 46 14.20 3.34 15.78
N PHE A 47 15.36 4.00 15.89
CA PHE A 47 15.54 5.36 15.40
C PHE A 47 15.43 5.42 13.87
N ASN A 48 16.02 4.45 13.17
CA ASN A 48 15.90 4.38 11.72
C ASN A 48 14.45 4.20 11.27
N GLU A 49 13.71 3.27 11.87
CA GLU A 49 12.30 3.02 11.57
C GLU A 49 11.42 4.24 11.86
N ALA A 50 11.70 4.96 12.95
CA ALA A 50 10.97 6.19 13.26
C ALA A 50 11.27 7.30 12.23
N VAL A 51 12.51 7.41 11.76
CA VAL A 51 12.90 8.35 10.69
C VAL A 51 12.23 8.00 9.36
N GLU A 52 12.20 6.73 8.96
CA GLU A 52 11.50 6.30 7.73
C GLU A 52 10.00 6.61 7.83
N ARG A 53 9.35 6.27 8.94
CA ARG A 53 7.93 6.60 9.16
C ARG A 53 7.65 8.10 9.09
N ALA A 54 8.56 8.92 9.63
CA ALA A 54 8.45 10.37 9.54
C ALA A 54 8.51 10.86 8.08
N ILE A 55 9.37 10.26 7.26
CA ILE A 55 9.50 10.57 5.83
C ILE A 55 8.25 10.12 5.06
N GLU A 56 7.73 8.94 5.34
CA GLU A 56 6.47 8.46 4.75
C GLU A 56 5.30 9.38 5.10
N CYS A 57 5.16 9.77 6.38
CA CYS A 57 4.14 10.71 6.83
C CYS A 57 4.25 12.07 6.13
N ARG A 58 5.49 12.55 5.92
CA ARG A 58 5.79 13.78 5.20
C ARG A 58 5.35 13.68 3.74
N ASP A 59 5.70 12.59 3.07
CA ASP A 59 5.37 12.35 1.67
C ASP A 59 3.85 12.19 1.48
N ASP A 60 3.14 11.56 2.43
CA ASP A 60 1.68 11.48 2.45
C ASP A 60 1.01 12.87 2.58
N LYS A 61 1.53 13.73 3.47
CA LYS A 61 1.06 15.13 3.59
C LYS A 61 1.27 15.90 2.29
N LEU A 62 2.45 15.77 1.66
CA LEU A 62 2.75 16.38 0.37
C LEU A 62 1.80 15.88 -0.72
N LEU A 63 1.53 14.58 -0.75
CA LEU A 63 0.62 13.96 -1.70
C LEU A 63 -0.81 14.48 -1.50
N MET A 64 -1.26 14.65 -0.27
CA MET A 64 -2.56 15.26 0.03
C MET A 64 -2.63 16.72 -0.47
N VAL A 65 -1.57 17.53 -0.26
CA VAL A 65 -1.50 18.90 -0.79
C VAL A 65 -1.50 18.91 -2.32
N ALA A 66 -0.77 18.00 -2.95
CA ALA A 66 -0.76 17.83 -4.40
C ALA A 66 -2.16 17.47 -4.93
N ARG A 67 -2.86 16.52 -4.32
CA ARG A 67 -4.25 16.18 -4.66
C ARG A 67 -5.19 17.38 -4.51
N ASN A 68 -5.06 18.14 -3.42
CA ASN A 68 -5.89 19.32 -3.17
C ASN A 68 -5.62 20.44 -4.19
N SER A 69 -4.35 20.67 -4.54
CA SER A 69 -3.98 21.65 -5.56
C SER A 69 -4.44 21.23 -6.96
N LEU A 70 -4.35 19.94 -7.30
CA LEU A 70 -4.91 19.38 -8.52
C LEU A 70 -6.44 19.58 -8.56
N LYS A 71 -7.14 19.26 -7.47
CA LYS A 71 -8.59 19.49 -7.36
C LYS A 71 -8.97 20.94 -7.65
N LYS A 72 -8.27 21.92 -7.06
CA LYS A 72 -8.48 23.34 -7.34
C LYS A 72 -8.28 23.70 -8.81
N LYS A 73 -7.30 23.07 -9.49
CA LYS A 73 -7.09 23.25 -10.93
C LYS A 73 -8.21 22.64 -11.77
N LEU A 74 -8.82 21.53 -11.34
CA LEU A 74 -9.90 20.87 -12.07
C LEU A 74 -11.26 21.59 -11.92
N GLU A 75 -11.53 22.15 -10.74
CA GLU A 75 -12.79 22.86 -10.47
C GLU A 75 -12.76 24.31 -10.95
N GLY A 76 -11.57 24.88 -11.13
CA GLY A 76 -11.38 26.32 -11.24
C GLY A 76 -11.40 26.96 -9.84
N TYR A 77 -10.75 28.12 -9.70
CA TYR A 77 -10.67 28.81 -8.41
C TYR A 77 -10.67 30.33 -8.57
N THR A 78 -11.17 31.03 -7.56
CA THR A 78 -11.16 32.49 -7.52
C THR A 78 -10.05 32.97 -6.57
N LEU A 79 -9.19 33.86 -7.06
CA LEU A 79 -8.10 34.46 -6.29
C LEU A 79 -8.49 35.90 -5.92
N THR A 80 -8.53 36.19 -4.62
CA THR A 80 -8.87 37.51 -4.08
C THR A 80 -7.61 38.25 -3.64
N GLU A 81 -7.19 39.24 -4.42
CA GLU A 81 -6.06 40.13 -4.08
C GLU A 81 -6.60 41.30 -3.25
N THR A 82 -6.24 41.34 -1.97
CA THR A 82 -6.55 42.49 -1.10
C THR A 82 -5.33 43.40 -0.98
N ARG A 83 -5.44 44.63 -1.47
CA ARG A 83 -4.46 45.70 -1.25
C ARG A 83 -4.98 46.66 -0.19
N THR A 84 -4.29 46.74 0.95
CA THR A 84 -4.55 47.71 2.02
C THR A 84 -3.50 48.81 2.00
N VAL A 85 -3.92 50.07 1.96
CA VAL A 85 -3.04 51.24 2.07
C VAL A 85 -3.32 51.93 3.40
N TYR A 86 -2.27 52.10 4.20
CA TYR A 86 -2.29 52.80 5.49
C TYR A 86 -1.64 54.18 5.34
N VAL A 87 -2.21 55.19 5.99
CA VAL A 87 -1.68 56.55 6.03
C VAL A 87 -1.64 57.01 7.50
N PRO A 88 -0.60 57.74 7.93
CA PRO A 88 -0.55 58.31 9.28
C PRO A 88 -1.73 59.26 9.54
N ASP A 89 -2.26 59.22 10.76
CA ASP A 89 -3.38 60.06 11.18
C ASP A 89 -2.96 61.54 11.27
N GLU A 90 -3.86 62.46 10.89
CA GLU A 90 -3.57 63.90 10.91
C GLU A 90 -3.38 64.44 12.35
N SER A 91 -4.00 63.77 13.33
CA SER A 91 -3.94 64.18 14.75
C SER A 91 -2.86 63.45 15.57
N ASN A 92 -2.36 62.30 15.12
CA ASN A 92 -1.27 61.58 15.79
C ASN A 92 -0.45 60.77 14.77
N PRO A 93 0.75 61.23 14.39
CA PRO A 93 1.54 60.59 13.35
C PRO A 93 2.06 59.19 13.74
N GLU A 94 1.97 58.81 15.02
CA GLU A 94 2.33 57.45 15.47
C GLU A 94 1.26 56.40 15.15
N LYS A 95 0.03 56.82 14.83
CA LYS A 95 -1.08 55.89 14.55
C LYS A 95 -1.37 55.83 13.05
N LEU A 96 -1.20 54.64 12.47
CA LEU A 96 -1.56 54.37 11.07
C LEU A 96 -3.07 54.09 10.96
N VAL A 97 -3.76 54.86 10.12
CA VAL A 97 -5.19 54.68 9.81
C VAL A 97 -5.34 54.08 8.41
N LEU A 98 -6.27 53.13 8.26
CA LEU A 98 -6.56 52.50 6.99
C LEU A 98 -7.23 53.51 6.05
N LYS A 99 -6.53 53.91 4.99
CA LYS A 99 -7.04 54.88 4.00
C LYS A 99 -7.88 54.21 2.91
N SER A 100 -7.45 53.07 2.42
CA SER A 100 -8.20 52.34 1.40
C SER A 100 -7.91 50.85 1.43
N ARG A 101 -8.94 50.06 1.15
CA ARG A 101 -8.86 48.62 0.91
C ARG A 101 -9.45 48.33 -0.46
N THR A 102 -8.63 47.91 -1.41
CA THR A 102 -9.08 47.48 -2.74
C THR A 102 -9.02 45.95 -2.79
N VAL A 103 -10.16 45.31 -3.01
CA VAL A 103 -10.26 43.86 -3.21
C VAL A 103 -10.49 43.60 -4.70
N ARG A 104 -9.57 42.87 -5.33
CA ARG A 104 -9.69 42.41 -6.72
C ARG A 104 -9.94 40.92 -6.71
N GLN A 105 -10.97 40.47 -7.42
CA GLN A 105 -11.28 39.06 -7.58
C GLN A 105 -10.92 38.64 -9.02
N LYS A 106 -10.04 37.64 -9.15
CA LYS A 106 -9.65 37.04 -10.42
C LYS A 106 -10.18 35.63 -10.47
N GLU A 107 -10.93 35.29 -11.51
CA GLU A 107 -11.47 33.95 -11.71
C GLU A 107 -10.54 33.17 -12.65
N TYR A 108 -10.16 31.97 -12.24
CA TYR A 108 -9.34 31.06 -13.04
C TYR A 108 -10.20 29.86 -13.44
N ALA A 109 -10.36 29.68 -14.76
CA ALA A 109 -11.05 28.54 -15.32
C ALA A 109 -10.30 27.22 -15.02
N PRO A 110 -11.00 26.07 -15.08
CA PRO A 110 -10.37 24.75 -15.01
C PRO A 110 -9.20 24.58 -15.99
N ASP A 111 -8.11 24.01 -15.51
CA ASP A 111 -6.92 23.71 -16.32
C ASP A 111 -7.18 22.48 -17.21
N THR A 112 -7.34 22.72 -18.51
CA THR A 112 -7.62 21.68 -19.51
C THR A 112 -6.51 20.64 -19.61
N HIS A 113 -5.25 21.03 -19.38
CA HIS A 113 -4.14 20.10 -19.39
C HIS A 113 -4.21 19.14 -18.20
N ALA A 114 -4.50 19.67 -17.00
CA ALA A 114 -4.69 18.86 -15.81
C ALA A 114 -5.87 17.89 -15.96
N ILE A 115 -6.99 18.35 -16.54
CA ILE A 115 -8.15 17.50 -16.85
C ILE A 115 -7.73 16.34 -17.76
N LYS A 116 -7.05 16.65 -18.87
CA LYS A 116 -6.58 15.63 -19.83
C LYS A 116 -5.68 14.59 -19.16
N LEU A 117 -4.74 15.02 -18.32
CA LEU A 117 -3.83 14.10 -17.63
C LEU A 117 -4.58 13.14 -16.69
N VAL A 118 -5.57 13.63 -15.96
CA VAL A 118 -6.37 12.80 -15.05
C VAL A 118 -7.22 11.78 -15.82
N LEU A 119 -7.84 12.21 -16.93
CA LEU A 119 -8.61 11.30 -17.80
C LEU A 119 -7.72 10.20 -18.37
N LEU A 120 -6.55 10.55 -18.93
CA LEU A 120 -5.57 9.58 -19.45
C LEU A 120 -5.10 8.60 -18.36
N GLN A 121 -4.90 9.07 -17.13
CA GLN A 121 -4.48 8.20 -16.03
C GLN A 121 -5.58 7.19 -15.66
N ASN A 122 -6.85 7.59 -15.72
CA ASN A 122 -7.98 6.69 -15.47
C ASN A 122 -8.11 5.66 -16.59
N GLU A 123 -8.02 6.07 -17.86
CA GLU A 123 -8.05 5.17 -19.01
C GLU A 123 -6.93 4.12 -18.91
N ALA A 124 -5.69 4.55 -18.64
CA ALA A 124 -4.56 3.63 -18.45
C ALA A 124 -4.73 2.69 -17.25
N LYS A 125 -5.47 3.11 -16.22
CA LYS A 125 -5.80 2.25 -15.07
C LYS A 125 -6.83 1.20 -15.46
N GLU A 126 -7.87 1.58 -16.20
CA GLU A 126 -8.88 0.67 -16.74
C GLU A 126 -8.26 -0.35 -17.69
N GLU A 127 -7.33 0.08 -18.56
CA GLU A 127 -6.59 -0.82 -19.46
C GLU A 127 -5.78 -1.85 -18.68
N LYS A 128 -5.03 -1.44 -17.65
CA LYS A 128 -4.30 -2.37 -16.78
C LYS A 128 -5.23 -3.32 -16.05
N GLU A 129 -6.34 -2.82 -15.49
CA GLU A 129 -7.34 -3.65 -14.83
C GLU A 129 -7.99 -4.64 -15.80
N ALA A 130 -8.18 -4.27 -17.07
CA ALA A 130 -8.64 -5.17 -18.12
C ALA A 130 -7.57 -6.21 -18.50
N GLU A 131 -6.30 -5.81 -18.59
CA GLU A 131 -5.17 -6.70 -18.85
C GLU A 131 -5.04 -7.76 -17.74
N TYR A 132 -5.06 -7.35 -16.46
CA TYR A 132 -5.05 -8.28 -15.32
C TYR A 132 -6.24 -9.27 -15.33
N LYS A 133 -7.41 -8.85 -15.83
CA LYS A 133 -8.57 -9.74 -15.99
C LYS A 133 -8.44 -10.70 -17.17
N GLN A 134 -7.70 -10.31 -18.21
CA GLN A 134 -7.49 -11.09 -19.42
C GLN A 134 -6.26 -12.00 -19.35
N GLU A 135 -5.31 -11.74 -18.44
CA GLU A 135 -4.15 -12.59 -18.25
C GLU A 135 -4.59 -14.05 -18.01
N PRO A 136 -4.19 -14.99 -18.90
CA PRO A 136 -4.62 -16.36 -18.77
C PRO A 136 -4.08 -16.93 -17.46
N ALA A 137 -4.99 -17.55 -16.71
CA ALA A 137 -4.71 -18.53 -15.68
C ALA A 137 -3.31 -19.15 -15.78
N LEU A 138 -2.46 -18.91 -14.77
CA LEU A 138 -1.12 -19.49 -14.69
C LEU A 138 -1.23 -21.00 -14.93
N THR A 139 -0.70 -21.46 -16.06
CA THR A 139 -0.78 -22.86 -16.47
C THR A 139 0.52 -23.54 -16.07
N ILE A 140 0.46 -24.37 -15.01
CA ILE A 140 1.61 -25.16 -14.58
C ILE A 140 1.65 -26.41 -15.47
N VAL A 141 2.61 -26.45 -16.39
CA VAL A 141 2.83 -27.63 -17.24
C VAL A 141 3.72 -28.62 -16.49
N VAL A 142 3.09 -29.68 -15.99
CA VAL A 142 3.78 -30.75 -15.26
C VAL A 142 4.07 -31.91 -16.23
N ARG A 143 5.34 -32.33 -16.29
CA ARG A 143 5.78 -33.43 -17.16
C ARG A 143 5.43 -34.81 -16.57
N ASP A 144 5.43 -34.92 -15.24
CA ASP A 144 5.20 -36.17 -14.53
C ASP A 144 3.71 -36.39 -14.18
N PRO A 145 3.13 -37.56 -14.49
CA PRO A 145 1.70 -37.80 -14.32
C PRO A 145 1.28 -37.87 -12.84
N THR A 146 2.15 -38.40 -11.97
CA THR A 146 1.90 -38.53 -10.53
C THR A 146 1.82 -37.18 -9.84
N THR A 147 2.71 -36.26 -10.19
CA THR A 147 2.75 -34.88 -9.69
C THR A 147 1.55 -34.07 -10.20
N ALA A 148 1.06 -34.36 -11.41
CA ALA A 148 -0.16 -33.73 -11.93
C ALA A 148 -1.41 -34.17 -11.14
N GLU A 149 -1.51 -35.45 -10.78
CA GLU A 149 -2.61 -35.99 -9.97
C GLU A 149 -2.62 -35.42 -8.54
N SER A 150 -1.46 -35.31 -7.90
CA SER A 150 -1.36 -34.71 -6.56
C SER A 150 -1.74 -33.23 -6.53
N LEU A 151 -1.37 -32.46 -7.57
CA LEU A 151 -1.77 -31.05 -7.69
C LEU A 151 -3.28 -30.90 -7.96
N ASN A 152 -3.89 -31.80 -8.72
CA ASN A 152 -5.35 -31.79 -8.93
C ASN A 152 -6.09 -32.13 -7.63
N LEU A 153 -5.61 -33.12 -6.88
CA LEU A 153 -6.17 -33.48 -5.58
C LEU A 153 -6.05 -32.31 -4.57
N LEU A 154 -4.90 -31.63 -4.55
CA LEU A 154 -4.70 -30.43 -3.74
C LEU A 154 -5.66 -29.30 -4.14
N ARG A 155 -5.89 -29.10 -5.44
CA ARG A 155 -6.87 -28.12 -5.96
C ARG A 155 -8.29 -28.43 -5.49
N GLU A 156 -8.72 -29.67 -5.56
CA GLU A 156 -10.06 -30.10 -5.12
C GLU A 156 -10.23 -29.91 -3.62
N ASN A 157 -9.23 -30.27 -2.82
CA ASN A 157 -9.24 -30.05 -1.37
C ASN A 157 -9.33 -28.57 -0.99
N LEU A 158 -8.57 -27.70 -1.65
CA LEU A 158 -8.63 -26.25 -1.40
C LEU A 158 -9.99 -25.65 -1.80
N ARG A 159 -10.60 -26.11 -2.89
CA ARG A 159 -11.97 -25.70 -3.28
C ARG A 159 -13.02 -26.16 -2.26
N ASN A 160 -12.91 -27.40 -1.79
CA ASN A 160 -13.87 -27.97 -0.86
C ASN A 160 -13.74 -27.34 0.54
N ASN A 161 -12.53 -27.05 1.01
CA ASN A 161 -12.29 -26.40 2.29
C ASN A 161 -12.91 -24.99 2.37
N HIS A 162 -12.83 -24.19 1.30
CA HIS A 162 -13.50 -22.88 1.25
C HIS A 162 -15.04 -22.98 1.30
N SER A 163 -15.63 -24.08 0.82
CA SER A 163 -17.08 -24.29 0.88
C SER A 163 -17.56 -24.72 2.27
N VAL A 164 -16.72 -25.43 3.04
CA VAL A 164 -17.01 -25.82 4.43
C VAL A 164 -16.94 -24.61 5.38
N GLU A 165 -16.01 -23.68 5.17
CA GLU A 165 -15.94 -22.44 5.98
C GLU A 165 -17.13 -21.49 5.76
N GLN A 166 -17.72 -21.50 4.56
CA GLN A 166 -18.95 -20.75 4.28
C GLN A 166 -20.17 -21.40 4.94
N LYS A 167 -20.29 -22.74 4.92
CA LYS A 167 -21.37 -23.45 5.62
C LYS A 167 -21.29 -23.37 7.14
N LYS A 168 -20.08 -23.36 7.72
CA LYS A 168 -19.88 -23.20 9.18
C LYS A 168 -20.30 -21.84 9.73
N LYS A 169 -20.41 -20.79 8.90
CA LYS A 169 -20.91 -19.48 9.34
C LYS A 169 -22.45 -19.39 9.33
N GLU A 170 -23.13 -20.24 8.57
CA GLU A 170 -24.60 -20.30 8.55
C GLU A 170 -25.17 -21.32 9.56
N GLU A 171 -24.44 -22.39 9.91
CA GLU A 171 -24.88 -23.40 10.88
C GLU A 171 -24.65 -23.05 12.36
N ALA A 172 -23.97 -21.95 12.69
CA ALA A 172 -23.70 -21.55 14.08
C ALA A 172 -24.90 -20.88 14.81
N VAL A 173 -26.09 -20.85 14.20
CA VAL A 173 -27.31 -20.24 14.79
C VAL A 173 -28.37 -21.28 15.15
N ALA A 174 -28.21 -22.57 14.83
CA ALA A 174 -29.22 -23.58 15.13
C ALA A 174 -28.64 -24.78 15.89
N ASP A 175 -29.14 -24.91 17.12
CA ASP A 175 -29.31 -26.14 17.90
C ASP A 175 -28.12 -26.74 18.68
N ASP A 176 -28.05 -26.29 19.93
CA ASP A 176 -27.84 -27.15 21.10
C ASP A 176 -28.83 -28.34 21.11
N GLN A 177 -28.32 -29.58 21.16
CA GLN A 177 -28.64 -30.59 22.21
C GLN A 177 -28.07 -32.01 21.94
N ALA A 178 -27.32 -32.48 22.94
CA ALA A 178 -27.31 -33.81 23.58
C ALA A 178 -27.00 -35.15 22.81
N ILE A 179 -25.73 -35.59 22.96
CA ILE A 179 -25.21 -36.89 23.51
C ILE A 179 -25.97 -38.22 23.21
N LYS A 180 -25.30 -39.23 22.61
CA LYS A 180 -24.81 -40.50 23.25
C LYS A 180 -24.10 -41.47 22.25
N PRO A 181 -23.18 -42.34 22.74
CA PRO A 181 -22.11 -43.01 21.96
C PRO A 181 -22.24 -44.55 21.90
N SER A 182 -21.50 -45.23 21.01
CA SER A 182 -21.16 -46.66 21.18
C SER A 182 -19.91 -47.13 20.40
N ASP A 183 -18.89 -47.49 21.20
CA ASP A 183 -17.78 -48.46 21.12
C ASP A 183 -17.45 -49.30 19.84
N LYS A 184 -16.18 -49.15 19.38
CA LYS A 184 -15.05 -50.13 19.11
C LYS A 184 -15.28 -51.54 18.47
N PRO A 185 -14.24 -52.23 17.93
CA PRO A 185 -12.96 -51.80 17.30
C PRO A 185 -12.50 -52.59 16.03
N LEU A 186 -11.49 -52.03 15.36
CA LEU A 186 -10.34 -52.59 14.58
C LEU A 186 -10.36 -54.05 14.06
N ALA A 187 -10.05 -54.21 12.75
CA ALA A 187 -9.28 -55.34 12.23
C ALA A 187 -8.40 -54.93 11.03
N ILE A 188 -7.09 -55.15 11.18
CA ILE A 188 -6.03 -55.01 10.17
C ILE A 188 -5.94 -56.30 9.35
N LYS A 189 -5.74 -56.21 8.04
CA LYS A 189 -5.11 -57.27 7.23
C LYS A 189 -4.15 -56.66 6.19
N GLU A 190 -2.87 -56.96 6.36
CA GLU A 190 -1.82 -57.02 5.32
C GLU A 190 -2.14 -58.21 4.37
N ALA A 191 -1.61 -58.43 3.17
CA ALA A 191 -0.53 -57.91 2.36
C ALA A 191 -0.83 -58.32 0.89
N ASN A 192 -0.18 -57.70 -0.10
CA ASN A 192 0.62 -58.39 -1.13
C ASN A 192 0.91 -57.46 -2.34
N THR A 193 2.21 -57.36 -2.60
CA THR A 193 2.92 -56.85 -3.78
C THR A 193 2.46 -57.48 -5.10
N GLU A 194 2.43 -56.69 -6.17
CA GLU A 194 2.94 -57.10 -7.50
C GLU A 194 3.19 -55.87 -8.39
N VAL A 195 4.30 -55.94 -9.10
CA VAL A 195 4.90 -54.91 -9.96
C VAL A 195 4.53 -55.24 -11.40
N GLU A 196 3.99 -54.29 -12.19
CA GLU A 196 4.25 -54.31 -13.63
C GLU A 196 4.02 -52.98 -14.37
N THR A 197 5.09 -52.63 -15.11
CA THR A 197 5.23 -51.90 -16.40
C THR A 197 4.47 -50.59 -16.71
N GLN A 198 5.27 -49.58 -17.09
CA GLN A 198 4.82 -48.28 -17.59
C GLN A 198 4.44 -48.30 -19.08
N PRO A 199 3.37 -47.58 -19.48
CA PRO A 199 3.27 -47.03 -20.83
C PRO A 199 3.38 -45.50 -20.82
N LYS A 200 4.11 -44.98 -21.82
CA LYS A 200 4.37 -43.55 -22.10
C LYS A 200 3.06 -42.74 -22.11
N LYS A 201 2.89 -41.79 -21.17
CA LYS A 201 1.68 -40.95 -21.09
C LYS A 201 1.94 -39.52 -21.57
N LYS A 202 1.07 -39.06 -22.46
CA LYS A 202 1.00 -37.70 -23.01
C LYS A 202 0.87 -36.67 -21.88
N SER A 203 1.55 -35.53 -22.01
CA SER A 203 1.49 -34.44 -21.02
C SER A 203 0.05 -33.93 -20.83
N LYS A 204 -0.38 -33.87 -19.58
CA LYS A 204 -1.70 -33.31 -19.20
C LYS A 204 -1.49 -31.89 -18.69
N HIS A 205 -2.31 -30.96 -19.18
CA HIS A 205 -2.21 -29.54 -18.84
C HIS A 205 -3.14 -29.22 -17.66
N VAL A 206 -2.65 -28.48 -16.66
CA VAL A 206 -3.44 -28.02 -15.51
C VAL A 206 -3.52 -26.49 -15.55
N ILE A 207 -4.75 -25.96 -15.67
CA ILE A 207 -5.03 -24.52 -15.77
C ILE A 207 -5.54 -24.02 -14.40
N ILE A 208 -4.84 -23.04 -13.80
CA ILE A 208 -5.20 -22.46 -12.49
C ILE A 208 -5.80 -21.05 -12.70
N PRO A 209 -7.08 -20.81 -12.39
CA PRO A 209 -7.67 -19.48 -12.51
C PRO A 209 -7.00 -18.50 -11.55
N ASN A 210 -6.71 -17.30 -12.06
CA ASN A 210 -6.01 -16.24 -11.34
C ASN A 210 -6.91 -15.68 -10.22
N LEU A 211 -6.72 -16.16 -8.99
CA LEU A 211 -7.34 -15.57 -7.80
C LEU A 211 -6.32 -14.61 -7.20
N ASN A 212 -6.46 -13.32 -7.53
CA ASN A 212 -5.83 -12.15 -6.92
C ASN A 212 -4.76 -12.46 -5.84
N THR A 213 -3.53 -12.70 -6.28
CA THR A 213 -2.33 -12.56 -5.46
C THR A 213 -1.39 -11.62 -6.20
N GLY A 214 -0.94 -10.56 -5.51
CA GLY A 214 -0.10 -9.49 -6.05
C GLY A 214 1.19 -9.97 -6.73
N PRO A 215 2.01 -9.04 -7.26
CA PRO A 215 3.14 -9.36 -8.11
C PRO A 215 4.08 -10.36 -7.42
N LEU A 216 4.19 -11.56 -8.00
CA LEU A 216 5.10 -12.60 -7.53
C LEU A 216 6.55 -12.10 -7.62
N PRO A 217 7.39 -12.39 -6.63
CA PRO A 217 8.77 -11.92 -6.61
C PRO A 217 9.56 -12.46 -7.81
N PRO A 218 10.50 -11.67 -8.38
CA PRO A 218 11.27 -12.08 -9.53
C PRO A 218 12.24 -13.21 -9.14
N GLY A 219 11.90 -14.44 -9.52
CA GLY A 219 12.67 -15.63 -9.19
C GLY A 219 12.70 -16.64 -10.33
N TYR A 220 13.89 -16.80 -10.91
CA TYR A 220 14.33 -17.88 -11.80
C TYR A 220 13.53 -18.11 -13.09
N ARG A 221 13.83 -17.28 -14.09
CA ARG A 221 13.76 -17.75 -15.48
C ARG A 221 14.75 -18.90 -15.63
N TYR A 222 14.24 -20.12 -15.70
CA TYR A 222 15.00 -21.25 -16.23
C TYR A 222 15.44 -20.89 -17.65
N ARG A 223 16.74 -20.71 -17.84
CA ARG A 223 17.35 -20.74 -19.18
C ARG A 223 17.23 -22.17 -19.70
N GLY A 224 16.46 -22.34 -20.76
CA GLY A 224 16.63 -23.42 -21.74
C GLY A 224 17.35 -22.85 -22.95
#